data_AF-A0A5J6F750-F1
#
_entry.id   AF-A0A5J6F750-F1
#
_cell.length_a   1.000
_cell.length_b   1.000
_cell.length_c   1.000
_cell.angle_alpha   90.00
_cell.angle_beta   90.00
_cell.angle_gamma   90.00
#
_symmetry.space_group_name_H-M   'P 1'
#
loop_
_entity.id
_entity.type
_entity.pdbx_description
1 polymer ?
#
loop_
_entity_poly.entity_id
_entity_poly.type
_entity_poly.pdbx_seq_one_letter_code
_entity_poly.pdbx_strand_id
1 'polypeptide(L)'
;MTVWVQITDTLGAALVLFGAAICLLGVVGMLLLPDVLSRSHAATKPQTLGLLLVLAGVALRLRSGMDLATLALIGFFQLMTGPVASHLSARSAYRTGQIEHGELLVDDLDKQLTERAPDPAPDRGPGAGQD
;
A
#
# COMPACT_ATOMS: atom_id res chain seq x y z
N MET A 1 2.31 -40.62 16.81
CA MET A 1 2.22 -39.43 15.92
C MET A 1 1.59 -39.89 14.62
N THR A 2 0.37 -39.46 14.30
CA THR A 2 -0.34 -39.89 13.08
C THR A 2 0.32 -39.25 11.85
N VAL A 3 0.61 -40.01 10.81
CA VAL A 3 1.27 -39.54 9.56
C VAL A 3 0.59 -38.28 8.99
N TRP A 4 -0.73 -38.19 9.14
CA TRP A 4 -1.53 -37.02 8.80
C TRP A 4 -1.08 -35.70 9.45
N VAL A 5 -0.65 -35.75 10.72
CA VAL A 5 -0.19 -34.55 11.45
C VAL A 5 1.16 -34.10 10.89
N GLN A 6 2.06 -35.04 10.58
CA GLN A 6 3.36 -34.72 9.99
C GLN A 6 3.22 -34.06 8.61
N ILE A 7 2.33 -34.58 7.76
CA ILE A 7 2.07 -33.98 6.45
C ILE A 7 1.57 -32.54 6.58
N THR A 8 0.61 -32.28 7.48
CA THR A 8 0.10 -30.92 7.70
C THR A 8 1.14 -29.98 8.29
N ASP A 9 2.03 -30.49 9.15
CA ASP A 9 3.11 -29.70 9.74
C ASP A 9 4.15 -29.29 8.70
N THR A 10 4.58 -30.24 7.86
CA THR A 10 5.54 -29.97 6.78
C THR A 10 4.93 -29.01 5.74
N LEU A 11 3.67 -29.20 5.37
CA LEU A 11 2.97 -28.32 4.43
C LEU A 11 2.80 -26.90 5.01
N GLY A 12 2.41 -26.79 6.27
CA GLY A 12 2.30 -25.51 6.97
C GLY A 12 3.64 -24.77 7.04
N ALA A 13 4.72 -25.47 7.37
CA ALA A 13 6.06 -24.88 7.39
C ALA A 13 6.52 -24.40 6.00
N ALA A 14 6.25 -25.18 4.95
CA ALA A 14 6.56 -24.80 3.57
C ALA A 14 5.77 -23.55 3.13
N LEU A 15 4.48 -23.47 3.48
CA LEU A 15 3.64 -22.29 3.19
C LEU A 15 4.16 -21.03 3.88
N VAL A 16 4.56 -21.14 5.15
CA VAL A 16 5.11 -20.00 5.91
C VAL A 16 6.43 -19.53 5.29
N LEU A 17 7.34 -20.45 4.93
CA LEU A 17 8.60 -20.11 4.27
C LEU A 17 8.37 -19.44 2.92
N PHE A 18 7.45 -19.96 2.12
CA PHE A 18 7.14 -19.39 0.81
C PHE A 18 6.47 -18.01 0.95
N GLY A 19 5.55 -17.85 1.91
CA GLY A 19 4.95 -16.56 2.24
C GLY A 19 5.98 -15.53 2.71
N ALA A 20 6.95 -15.94 3.54
CA ALA A 20 8.06 -15.08 3.97
C ALA A 20 8.95 -14.65 2.80
N ALA A 21 9.25 -15.54 1.85
CA ALA A 21 10.00 -15.21 0.65
C ALA A 21 9.26 -14.20 -0.24
N ILE A 22 7.93 -14.33 -0.39
CA ILE A 22 7.12 -13.35 -1.12
C ILE A 22 7.11 -11.99 -0.41
N CYS A 23 7.01 -11.97 0.93
CA CYS A 23 7.12 -10.73 1.71
C CYS A 23 8.48 -10.04 1.48
N LEU A 24 9.57 -10.82 1.44
CA LEU A 24 10.90 -10.29 1.13
C LEU A 24 10.95 -9.70 -0.29
N LEU A 25 10.39 -10.41 -1.28
CA LEU A 25 10.27 -9.91 -2.65
C LEU A 25 9.44 -8.62 -2.73
N GLY A 26 8.41 -8.46 -1.90
CA GLY A 26 7.63 -7.22 -1.79
C GLY A 26 8.47 -6.04 -1.30
N VAL A 27 9.31 -6.25 -0.29
CA VAL A 27 10.24 -5.22 0.20
C VAL A 27 11.29 -4.87 -0.85
N VAL A 28 11.86 -5.88 -1.53
CA VAL A 28 12.81 -5.66 -2.62
C VAL A 28 12.15 -4.88 -3.76
N GLY A 29 10.92 -5.24 -4.15
CA GLY A 29 10.14 -4.49 -5.13
C GLY A 29 9.91 -3.04 -4.70
N MET A 30 9.60 -2.79 -3.43
CA MET A 30 9.45 -1.43 -2.91
C MET A 30 10.74 -0.60 -3.01
N LEU A 31 11.92 -1.22 -2.83
CA LEU A 31 13.21 -0.52 -2.91
C LEU A 31 13.65 -0.22 -4.34
N LEU A 32 13.18 -0.99 -5.33
CA LEU A 32 13.60 -0.84 -6.72
C LEU A 32 12.81 0.24 -7.49
N LEU A 33 11.58 0.56 -7.08
CA LEU A 33 10.76 1.52 -7.83
C LEU A 33 10.99 2.97 -7.36
N PRO A 34 11.20 3.91 -8.28
CA PRO A 34 11.48 5.32 -7.95
C PRO A 34 10.22 6.11 -7.54
N ASP A 35 9.08 5.85 -8.18
CA ASP A 35 7.82 6.58 -7.95
C ASP A 35 7.01 6.03 -6.76
N VAL A 36 6.42 6.92 -5.96
CA VAL A 36 5.66 6.63 -4.75
C VAL A 36 4.42 5.78 -5.04
N LEU A 37 3.72 6.02 -6.15
CA LEU A 37 2.53 5.27 -6.52
C LEU A 37 2.91 3.86 -6.96
N SER A 38 3.96 3.77 -7.77
CA SER A 38 4.54 2.51 -8.24
C SER A 38 5.11 1.66 -7.09
N ARG A 39 5.77 2.27 -6.10
CA ARG A 39 6.19 1.60 -4.84
C ARG A 39 5.00 1.10 -4.02
N SER A 40 3.93 1.88 -3.92
CA SER A 40 2.72 1.49 -3.17
C SER A 40 2.06 0.25 -3.81
N HIS A 41 2.02 0.20 -5.14
CA HIS A 41 1.52 -0.97 -5.87
C HIS A 41 2.46 -2.17 -5.81
N ALA A 42 3.77 -1.95 -5.85
CA ALA A 42 4.78 -3.01 -5.76
C ALA A 42 4.88 -3.60 -4.34
N ALA A 43 4.64 -2.80 -3.30
CA ALA A 43 4.65 -3.27 -1.92
C ALA A 43 3.36 -4.02 -1.55
N THR A 44 2.20 -3.49 -1.93
CA THR A 44 0.91 -4.07 -1.49
C THR A 44 0.62 -5.43 -2.11
N LYS A 45 0.82 -5.62 -3.43
CA LYS A 45 0.43 -6.87 -4.11
C LYS A 45 1.15 -8.13 -3.57
N PRO A 46 2.49 -8.15 -3.43
CA PRO A 46 3.19 -9.31 -2.87
C PRO A 46 2.89 -9.45 -1.38
N GLN A 47 2.74 -8.35 -0.64
CA GLN A 47 2.55 -8.40 0.80
C GLN A 47 1.19 -8.97 1.19
N THR A 48 0.13 -8.70 0.43
CA THR A 48 -1.18 -9.34 0.65
C THR A 48 -1.11 -10.85 0.41
N LEU A 49 -0.47 -11.28 -0.68
CA LEU A 49 -0.28 -12.70 -1.01
C LEU A 49 0.59 -13.43 0.03
N GLY A 50 1.74 -12.85 0.39
CA GLY A 50 2.66 -13.40 1.38
C GLY A 50 2.00 -13.59 2.73
N LEU A 51 1.25 -12.59 3.21
CA LEU A 51 0.51 -12.70 4.47
C LEU A 51 -0.57 -13.79 4.40
N LEU A 52 -1.32 -13.87 3.31
CA LEU A 52 -2.39 -14.87 3.15
C LEU A 52 -1.83 -16.30 3.19
N LEU A 53 -0.65 -16.52 2.60
CA LEU A 53 0.05 -17.80 2.66
C LEU A 53 0.57 -18.12 4.07
N VAL A 54 1.12 -17.14 4.78
CA VAL A 54 1.56 -17.32 6.17
C VAL A 54 0.36 -17.67 7.07
N LEU A 55 -0.74 -16.92 6.96
CA LEU A 55 -1.97 -17.19 7.72
C LEU A 55 -2.52 -18.59 7.41
N ALA A 56 -2.54 -18.99 6.13
CA ALA A 56 -2.96 -20.33 5.74
C ALA A 56 -2.05 -21.43 6.32
N GLY A 57 -0.73 -21.23 6.32
CA GLY A 57 0.23 -22.18 6.91
C GLY A 57 0.08 -22.30 8.43
N VAL A 58 -0.17 -21.18 9.12
CA VAL A 58 -0.41 -21.15 10.57
C VAL A 58 -1.78 -21.76 10.91
N ALA A 59 -2.82 -21.52 10.11
CA ALA A 59 -4.15 -22.10 10.28
C ALA A 59 -4.14 -23.64 10.19
N LEU A 60 -3.30 -24.21 9.31
CA LEU A 60 -3.12 -25.66 9.21
C LEU A 60 -2.48 -26.28 10.45
N ARG A 61 -1.69 -25.49 11.20
CA ARG A 61 -1.05 -25.90 12.46
C ARG A 61 -1.92 -25.69 13.68
N LEU A 62 -2.49 -24.50 13.82
CA LEU A 62 -3.33 -24.10 14.95
C LEU A 62 -4.76 -24.53 14.67
N ARG A 63 -5.05 -25.82 14.87
CA ARG A 63 -6.37 -26.44 14.63
C ARG A 63 -7.44 -26.02 15.65
N SER A 64 -7.26 -24.87 16.32
CA SER A 64 -8.16 -24.32 17.34
C SER A 64 -9.06 -23.25 16.74
N GLY A 65 -10.36 -23.27 17.06
CA GLY A 65 -11.32 -22.31 16.52
C GLY A 65 -11.03 -20.85 16.91
N MET A 66 -10.48 -20.61 18.09
CA MET A 66 -10.13 -19.26 18.56
C MET A 66 -8.91 -18.67 17.83
N ASP A 67 -7.97 -19.52 17.46
CA ASP A 67 -6.79 -19.12 16.69
C ASP A 67 -7.20 -18.73 15.27
N LEU A 68 -8.13 -19.50 14.68
CA LEU A 68 -8.67 -19.22 13.35
C LEU A 68 -9.40 -17.87 13.29
N ALA A 69 -10.18 -17.54 14.34
CA ALA A 69 -10.85 -16.24 14.45
C ALA A 69 -9.84 -15.09 14.56
N THR A 70 -8.76 -15.28 15.33
CA THR A 70 -7.68 -14.29 15.45
C THR A 70 -6.95 -14.09 14.12
N LEU A 71 -6.64 -15.17 13.41
CA LEU A 71 -6.02 -15.13 12.08
C LEU A 71 -6.90 -14.40 11.06
N ALA A 72 -8.20 -14.66 11.07
CA ALA A 72 -9.16 -13.96 10.21
C ALA A 72 -9.20 -12.46 10.51
N LEU A 73 -9.16 -12.09 11.80
CA LEU A 73 -9.14 -10.69 12.22
C LEU A 73 -7.85 -9.99 11.78
N ILE A 74 -6.69 -10.65 11.89
CA ILE A 74 -5.40 -10.15 11.38
C ILE A 74 -5.48 -9.90 9.87
N GLY A 75 -5.98 -10.87 9.10
CA GLY A 75 -6.13 -10.74 7.65
C GLY A 75 -7.07 -9.59 7.28
N PHE A 76 -8.19 -9.46 7.99
CA PHE A 76 -9.16 -8.37 7.78
C PHE A 76 -8.53 -6.99 8.04
N PHE A 77 -7.86 -6.80 9.17
CA PHE A 77 -7.21 -5.53 9.48
C PHE A 77 -6.11 -5.20 8.48
N GLN A 78 -5.31 -6.18 8.05
CA GLN A 78 -4.28 -5.92 7.04
C GLN A 78 -4.88 -5.42 5.71
N LEU A 79 -5.98 -6.05 5.27
CA LEU A 79 -6.68 -5.64 4.06
C LEU A 79 -7.28 -4.25 4.16
N MET A 80 -7.67 -3.81 5.36
CA MET A 80 -8.11 -2.43 5.62
C MET A 80 -6.94 -1.44 5.68
N THR A 81 -5.81 -1.84 6.27
CA THR A 81 -4.62 -0.98 6.40
C THR A 81 -4.00 -0.64 5.04
N GLY A 82 -3.96 -1.59 4.11
CA GLY A 82 -3.37 -1.39 2.78
C GLY A 82 -3.93 -0.18 2.02
N PRO A 83 -5.25 -0.11 1.78
CA PRO A 83 -5.91 1.01 1.10
C PRO A 83 -5.72 2.35 1.82
N VAL A 84 -5.83 2.36 3.15
CA VAL A 84 -5.64 3.59 3.95
C VAL A 84 -4.22 4.11 3.82
N ALA A 85 -3.22 3.23 3.94
CA ALA A 85 -1.82 3.58 3.76
C ALA A 85 -1.57 4.10 2.33
N SER A 86 -2.09 3.41 1.30
CA SER A 86 -1.94 3.84 -0.09
C SER A 86 -2.57 5.21 -0.35
N HIS A 87 -3.74 5.49 0.21
CA HIS A 87 -4.43 6.76 0.03
C HIS A 87 -3.69 7.92 0.71
N LEU A 88 -3.16 7.70 1.92
CA LEU A 88 -2.33 8.68 2.62
C LEU A 88 -0.99 8.91 1.91
N SER A 89 -0.35 7.85 1.40
CA SER A 89 0.87 7.94 0.60
C SER A 89 0.66 8.71 -0.70
N ALA A 90 -0.43 8.48 -1.42
CA ALA A 90 -0.78 9.23 -2.63
C ALA A 90 -0.99 10.72 -2.35
N ARG A 91 -1.75 11.06 -1.30
CA ARG A 91 -1.98 12.46 -0.90
C ARG A 91 -0.70 13.15 -0.44
N SER A 92 0.16 12.44 0.28
CA SER A 92 1.45 12.97 0.71
C SER A 92 2.38 13.22 -0.48
N ALA A 93 2.47 12.27 -1.41
CA ALA A 93 3.33 12.37 -2.59
C ALA A 93 2.98 13.58 -3.47
N TYR A 94 1.68 13.80 -3.69
CA TYR A 94 1.20 14.94 -4.46
C TYR A 94 1.54 16.28 -3.78
N ARG A 95 1.46 16.35 -2.45
CA ARG A 95 1.70 17.57 -1.69
C ARG A 95 3.19 17.91 -1.52
N THR A 96 4.09 16.92 -1.56
CA THR A 96 5.53 17.13 -1.43
C THR A 96 6.24 17.35 -2.77
N GLY A 97 5.51 17.41 -3.88
CA GLY A 97 6.09 17.57 -5.22
C GLY A 97 6.96 16.39 -5.65
N GLN A 98 6.77 15.23 -5.02
CA GLN A 98 7.50 13.98 -5.32
C GLN A 98 6.89 13.23 -6.51
N ILE A 99 5.87 13.81 -7.14
CA ILE A 99 5.30 13.30 -8.38
C ILE A 99 5.92 14.14 -9.50
N GLU A 100 6.78 13.50 -10.29
CA GLU A 100 7.46 14.15 -11.38
C GLU A 100 6.45 14.36 -12.52
N HIS A 101 5.93 15.59 -12.65
CA HIS A 101 4.91 15.95 -13.66
C HIS A 101 5.31 15.65 -15.12
N GLY A 102 6.59 15.34 -15.37
CA GLY A 102 7.10 14.91 -16.67
C GLY A 102 6.78 13.45 -17.05
N GLU A 103 6.47 12.57 -16.09
CA GLU A 103 6.03 11.18 -16.37
C GLU A 103 4.51 11.02 -16.45
N LEU A 104 3.75 12.04 -16.04
CA LEU A 104 2.29 12.04 -16.09
C LEU A 104 1.79 12.40 -17.49
N LEU A 105 1.28 11.42 -18.22
CA LEU A 105 0.69 11.62 -19.56
C LEU A 105 -0.63 12.40 -19.49
N VAL A 106 -1.36 12.32 -18.37
CA VAL A 106 -2.58 13.06 -18.06
C VAL A 106 -2.63 13.36 -16.57
N ASP A 107 -2.78 14.63 -16.20
CA ASP A 107 -3.02 15.11 -14.82
C ASP A 107 -4.31 15.94 -14.79
N ASP A 108 -5.41 15.32 -14.37
CA ASP A 108 -6.69 16.03 -14.19
C ASP A 108 -6.85 16.61 -12.78
N LEU A 109 -5.97 16.24 -11.84
CA LEU A 109 -6.02 16.77 -10.47
C LEU A 109 -5.42 18.18 -10.43
N ASP A 110 -4.35 18.44 -11.18
CA ASP A 110 -3.75 19.77 -11.32
C ASP A 110 -4.76 20.76 -11.93
N LYS A 111 -5.44 20.36 -13.02
CA LYS A 111 -6.49 21.17 -13.67
C LYS A 111 -7.59 21.58 -12.69
N GLN A 112 -8.07 20.66 -11.84
CA GLN A 112 -9.10 20.96 -10.85
C GLN A 112 -8.62 21.89 -9.74
N LEU A 113 -7.34 21.84 -9.37
CA LEU A 113 -6.75 22.74 -8.38
C LEU A 113 -6.54 24.15 -8.97
N THR A 114 -6.11 24.25 -10.23
CA THR A 114 -5.98 25.54 -10.94
C THR A 114 -7.33 26.20 -11.19
N GLU A 115 -8.36 25.44 -11.62
CA GLU A 115 -9.71 25.97 -11.84
C GLU A 115 -10.42 26.41 -10.55
N ARG A 116 -10.02 25.84 -9.40
CA ARG A 116 -10.62 26.17 -8.09
C ARG A 116 -9.88 27.27 -7.34
N ALA A 117 -8.69 27.65 -7.78
CA ALA A 117 -8.01 28.84 -7.27
C ALA A 117 -8.80 30.09 -7.71
N PRO A 118 -9.28 30.94 -6.79
CA PRO A 118 -9.82 32.23 -7.16
C PRO A 118 -8.75 33.00 -7.92
N ASP A 119 -9.11 33.55 -9.08
CA ASP A 119 -8.30 34.45 -9.89
C ASP A 119 -7.54 35.41 -8.94
N PRO A 120 -6.20 35.53 -9.01
CA PRO A 120 -5.50 36.48 -8.16
C PRO A 120 -6.14 37.84 -8.38
N ALA A 121 -6.73 38.39 -7.32
CA ALA A 121 -7.41 39.68 -7.39
C ALA A 121 -6.47 40.66 -8.09
N PRO A 122 -6.94 41.40 -9.11
CA PRO A 122 -6.09 42.28 -9.88
C PRO A 122 -5.32 43.17 -8.91
N ASP A 123 -3.99 43.10 -8.99
CA ASP A 123 -3.07 43.91 -8.21
C ASP A 123 -3.46 45.38 -8.42
N ARG A 124 -4.23 45.92 -7.47
CA ARG A 124 -4.44 47.35 -7.37
C ARG A 124 -3.18 47.91 -6.74
N GLY A 125 -2.14 48.03 -7.56
CA GLY A 125 -0.92 48.72 -7.19
C GLY A 125 -1.24 50.13 -6.65
N PRO A 126 -0.49 50.63 -5.67
CA PRO A 126 -0.67 51.96 -5.12
C PRO A 126 -0.18 52.99 -6.14
N GLY A 127 -1.07 53.45 -7.02
CA GLY A 127 -0.69 54.38 -8.09
C GLY A 127 -1.87 54.94 -8.86
N ALA A 128 -2.71 55.74 -8.20
CA ALA A 128 -3.60 56.67 -8.89
C ALA A 128 -3.76 57.94 -8.05
N GLY A 129 -3.26 59.07 -8.57
CA GLY A 129 -3.58 60.42 -8.10
C GLY A 129 -2.51 61.12 -7.26
N GLN A 130 -1.34 61.38 -7.84
CA GLN A 130 -0.57 62.59 -7.55
C GLN A 130 -0.46 63.37 -8.86
N ASP A 131 -1.41 64.26 -9.07
CA ASP A 131 -1.38 65.37 -10.01
C ASP A 131 -2.28 66.51 -9.48
#